data_AF-A0A7Y5DKB6-F1
#
_entry.id   AF-A0A7Y5DKB6-F1
#
_cell.length_a   1.000
_cell.length_b   1.000
_cell.length_c   1.000
_cell.angle_alpha   90.00
_cell.angle_beta   90.00
_cell.angle_gamma   90.00
#
_symmetry.space_group_name_H-M   'P 1'
#
loop_
_entity.id
_entity.type
_entity.pdbx_description
1 polymer ?
#
loop_
_entity_poly.entity_id
_entity_poly.type
_entity_poly.pdbx_seq_one_letter_code
_entity_poly.pdbx_strand_id
1 'polypeptide(L)'
;MTLKLPIEPTDDQANPAFKNAASCVLWVKQLQLTNLQVAQQQLLTQVNELNRYPMRNIERLNTLEALRETVDYVQSSYATKLIEKPLPFNQAELLVFIAIVKLWQAMASGYQRCLQSHLSGDLELDKHAALLCQRCMLYGGLAIFEHLRAGYKFDGLLWQQLHKLYEFSEQQGLALKEVPDLLLGNHPPSSCHRIYVKTLLACYARPSELSRTQLQILDNWLSEWAKEIAIESSYVNTDKPALAIDLSSTYGLCPIKRVTHNQDIRYLAVIPLSKLLQVNTILLEQGKTLQQLKLGDGTNSKDCIRFLTFLHKCWCEETNSRLNERASVSKEAQLCFQTENIYANVNGFPFKQPARDLVAQSLTLKQTTVFDSDMTNPKLAQTPTQKFRLESWHVENESITGAQLIRENLIGERICFNQLIAIRSDGDENFSLAATAWVNVLLNGKLRMGIRYLPGAVQGISIRTLVENTGSTTKFLPAFLLDTVQNLNIPASLIIPRNWFQPNREIEIILKNGTRQQAKLGFSVERGVDFERVSFKLL
;
A
#
# COMPACT_ATOMS: atom_id res chain seq x y z
N MET A 1 34.66 13.79 -2.08
CA MET A 1 33.77 14.60 -1.21
C MET A 1 33.79 14.01 0.20
N THR A 2 33.70 14.80 1.28
CA THR A 2 33.62 14.24 2.64
C THR A 2 32.17 13.85 2.94
N LEU A 3 31.87 12.55 3.01
CA LEU A 3 30.57 12.04 3.41
C LEU A 3 30.24 12.53 4.83
N LYS A 4 29.20 13.35 4.96
CA LYS A 4 28.69 13.80 6.27
C LYS A 4 27.53 12.93 6.71
N LEU A 5 27.69 12.23 7.82
CA LEU A 5 26.68 11.35 8.39
C LEU A 5 25.98 12.04 9.58
N PRO A 6 24.63 12.01 9.65
CA PRO A 6 23.87 12.63 10.72
C PRO A 6 23.88 11.73 11.96
N ILE A 7 25.00 11.68 12.69
CA ILE A 7 25.16 10.90 13.90
C ILE A 7 25.19 11.80 15.13
N GLU A 8 24.42 11.45 16.16
CA GLU A 8 24.55 12.07 17.47
C GLU A 8 25.89 11.68 18.13
N PRO A 9 26.45 12.50 19.04
CA PRO A 9 27.64 12.11 19.79
C PRO A 9 27.37 10.91 20.70
N THR A 10 28.44 10.20 21.09
CA THR A 10 28.35 9.22 22.18
C THR A 10 28.23 9.93 23.53
N ASP A 11 27.70 9.23 24.53
CA ASP A 11 27.43 9.75 25.86
C ASP A 11 27.75 8.67 26.91
N ASP A 12 28.49 9.04 27.95
CA ASP A 12 28.88 8.17 29.06
C ASP A 12 27.69 7.75 29.94
N GLN A 13 26.54 8.42 29.82
CA GLN A 13 25.30 8.03 30.51
C GLN A 13 24.55 6.88 29.82
N ALA A 14 24.95 6.51 28.58
CA ALA A 14 24.32 5.41 27.87
C ALA A 14 24.63 4.07 28.54
N ASN A 15 23.60 3.24 28.73
CA ASN A 15 23.75 1.97 29.44
C ASN A 15 22.94 0.85 28.76
N PRO A 16 23.42 0.36 27.59
CA PRO A 16 22.78 -0.76 26.92
C PRO A 16 22.91 -2.04 27.75
N ALA A 17 21.89 -2.90 27.65
CA ALA A 17 21.83 -4.20 28.31
C ALA A 17 22.95 -5.16 27.86
N PHE A 18 23.58 -4.88 26.73
CA PHE A 18 24.74 -5.61 26.20
C PHE A 18 25.80 -4.63 25.71
N LYS A 19 27.07 -4.99 25.90
CA LYS A 19 28.23 -4.12 25.62
C LYS A 19 29.24 -4.76 24.65
N ASN A 20 28.91 -5.93 24.13
CA ASN A 20 29.67 -6.69 23.13
C ASN A 20 28.76 -7.74 22.46
N ALA A 21 29.25 -8.36 21.38
CA ALA A 21 28.47 -9.33 20.61
C ALA A 21 28.05 -10.56 21.44
N ALA A 22 28.92 -11.05 22.32
CA ALA A 22 28.63 -12.22 23.15
C ALA A 22 27.49 -11.97 24.15
N SER A 23 27.54 -10.86 24.89
CA SER A 23 26.46 -10.43 25.79
C SER A 23 25.17 -10.11 25.05
N CYS A 24 25.28 -9.58 23.82
CA CYS A 24 24.13 -9.34 22.95
C CYS A 24 23.41 -10.64 22.58
N VAL A 25 24.14 -11.69 22.16
CA VAL A 25 23.56 -12.99 21.84
C VAL A 25 22.85 -13.61 23.06
N LEU A 26 23.44 -13.47 24.25
CA LEU A 26 22.80 -13.94 25.49
C LEU A 26 21.52 -13.16 25.81
N TRP A 27 21.55 -11.84 25.66
CA TRP A 27 20.39 -10.98 25.91
C TRP A 27 19.26 -11.24 24.92
N VAL A 28 19.57 -11.39 23.63
CA VAL A 28 18.58 -11.72 22.58
C VAL A 28 17.82 -13.01 22.90
N LYS A 29 18.50 -14.04 23.42
CA LYS A 29 17.86 -15.31 23.81
C LYS A 29 16.87 -15.17 24.97
N GLN A 30 16.93 -14.07 25.71
CA GLN A 30 16.02 -13.79 26.83
C GLN A 30 14.78 -12.98 26.39
N LEU A 31 14.74 -12.49 25.15
CA LEU A 31 13.61 -11.73 24.64
C LEU A 31 12.35 -12.60 24.53
N GLN A 32 11.24 -12.08 25.05
CA GLN A 32 9.93 -12.73 24.94
C GLN A 32 9.31 -12.43 23.57
N LEU A 33 9.59 -13.29 22.59
CA LEU A 33 9.11 -13.13 21.21
C LEU A 33 7.60 -13.39 21.03
N THR A 34 6.90 -13.84 22.09
CA THR A 34 5.44 -13.96 22.11
C THR A 34 4.74 -12.61 22.19
N ASN A 35 5.36 -11.60 22.80
CA ASN A 35 4.87 -10.23 22.83
C ASN A 35 5.73 -9.33 21.94
N LEU A 36 5.41 -9.33 20.64
CA LEU A 36 6.16 -8.59 19.62
C LEU A 36 6.25 -7.09 19.90
N GLN A 37 5.25 -6.48 20.54
CA GLN A 37 5.31 -5.05 20.87
C GLN A 37 6.39 -4.76 21.91
N VAL A 38 6.43 -5.56 22.99
CA VAL A 38 7.44 -5.40 24.05
C VAL A 38 8.83 -5.73 23.50
N ALA A 39 8.98 -6.80 22.74
CA ALA A 39 10.25 -7.16 22.12
C ALA A 39 10.76 -6.06 21.17
N GLN A 40 9.89 -5.48 20.34
CA GLN A 40 10.25 -4.39 19.45
C GLN A 40 10.67 -3.14 20.22
N GLN A 41 9.93 -2.76 21.27
CA GLN A 41 10.28 -1.62 22.12
C GLN A 41 11.61 -1.83 22.84
N GLN A 42 11.86 -3.03 23.37
CA GLN A 42 13.13 -3.38 24.00
C GLN A 42 14.29 -3.29 23.00
N LEU A 43 14.14 -3.85 21.80
CA LEU A 43 15.16 -3.74 20.74
C LEU A 43 15.43 -2.28 20.38
N LEU A 44 14.40 -1.47 20.14
CA LEU A 44 14.56 -0.06 19.82
C LEU A 44 15.30 0.71 20.92
N THR A 45 14.90 0.51 22.18
CA THR A 45 15.59 1.12 23.32
C THR A 45 17.05 0.70 23.38
N GLN A 46 17.34 -0.61 23.31
CA GLN A 46 18.71 -1.09 23.47
C GLN A 46 19.62 -0.74 22.29
N VAL A 47 19.10 -0.69 21.05
CA VAL A 47 19.87 -0.22 19.89
C VAL A 47 20.19 1.27 20.01
N ASN A 48 19.24 2.09 20.49
CA ASN A 48 19.49 3.51 20.73
C ASN A 48 20.52 3.74 21.85
N GLU A 49 20.42 2.99 22.95
CA GLU A 49 21.43 3.01 24.02
C GLU A 49 22.80 2.57 23.50
N LEU A 50 22.86 1.48 22.73
CA LEU A 50 24.10 1.02 22.10
C LEU A 50 24.69 2.14 21.24
N ASN A 51 23.89 2.81 20.41
CA ASN A 51 24.34 3.87 19.51
C ASN A 51 24.94 5.07 20.25
N ARG A 52 24.58 5.32 21.51
CA ARG A 52 25.17 6.35 22.36
C ARG A 52 26.35 5.84 23.20
N TYR A 53 26.42 4.54 23.48
CA TYR A 53 27.43 3.94 24.35
C TYR A 53 28.85 4.00 23.76
N PRO A 54 29.87 4.55 24.47
CA PRO A 54 31.25 4.50 24.04
C PRO A 54 31.80 3.07 24.06
N MET A 55 32.25 2.56 22.91
CA MET A 55 32.83 1.22 22.77
C MET A 55 33.75 1.13 21.56
N ARG A 56 34.57 0.09 21.48
CA ARG A 56 35.41 -0.19 20.30
C ARG A 56 34.54 -0.37 19.05
N ASN A 57 34.94 0.23 17.94
CA ASN A 57 34.11 0.26 16.72
C ASN A 57 33.91 -1.13 16.09
N ILE A 58 34.94 -1.98 16.10
CA ILE A 58 34.79 -3.37 15.64
C ILE A 58 33.79 -4.14 16.49
N GLU A 59 33.77 -3.89 17.80
CA GLU A 59 32.84 -4.56 18.73
C GLU A 59 31.41 -4.09 18.49
N ARG A 60 31.23 -2.81 18.15
CA ARG A 60 29.93 -2.28 17.71
C ARG A 60 29.44 -2.96 16.44
N LEU A 61 30.30 -3.09 15.42
CA LEU A 61 29.96 -3.77 14.19
C LEU A 61 29.51 -5.22 14.46
N ASN A 62 30.29 -5.97 15.24
CA ASN A 62 29.96 -7.36 15.58
C ASN A 62 28.64 -7.46 16.37
N THR A 63 28.39 -6.51 17.29
CA THR A 63 27.15 -6.45 18.07
C THR A 63 25.94 -6.16 17.17
N LEU A 64 26.08 -5.23 16.21
CA LEU A 64 25.02 -4.91 15.26
C LEU A 64 24.73 -6.10 14.33
N GLU A 65 25.76 -6.82 13.85
CA GLU A 65 25.56 -8.03 13.02
C GLU A 65 24.88 -9.14 13.82
N ALA A 66 25.17 -9.29 15.12
CA ALA A 66 24.50 -10.26 15.99
C ALA A 66 23.01 -9.96 16.25
N LEU A 67 22.58 -8.70 16.12
CA LEU A 67 21.18 -8.29 16.31
C LEU A 67 20.30 -8.54 15.09
N ARG A 68 20.89 -8.67 13.90
CA ARG A 68 20.17 -8.52 12.62
C ARG A 68 19.02 -9.51 12.47
N GLU A 69 19.25 -10.78 12.76
CA GLU A 69 18.25 -11.84 12.61
C GLU A 69 17.03 -11.59 13.50
N THR A 70 17.26 -11.23 14.77
CA THR A 70 16.17 -10.95 15.71
C THR A 70 15.43 -9.68 15.36
N VAL A 71 16.14 -8.61 14.96
CA VAL A 71 15.51 -7.37 14.51
C VAL A 71 14.66 -7.64 13.28
N ASP A 72 15.17 -8.39 12.29
CA ASP A 72 14.42 -8.74 11.07
C ASP A 72 13.15 -9.54 11.38
N TYR A 73 13.26 -10.60 12.19
CA TYR A 73 12.12 -11.40 12.61
C TYR A 73 11.06 -10.58 13.34
N VAL A 74 11.46 -9.79 14.34
CA VAL A 74 10.53 -8.98 15.15
C VAL A 74 9.85 -7.92 14.29
N GLN A 75 10.60 -7.22 13.44
CA GLN A 75 10.06 -6.18 12.57
C GLN A 75 9.10 -6.75 11.53
N SER A 76 9.50 -7.81 10.83
CA SER A 76 8.66 -8.48 9.82
C SER A 76 7.36 -9.00 10.43
N SER A 77 7.44 -9.60 11.62
CA SER A 77 6.27 -10.10 12.35
C SER A 77 5.39 -8.97 12.88
N TYR A 78 5.97 -7.90 13.42
CA TYR A 78 5.22 -6.78 13.99
C TYR A 78 4.50 -5.95 12.91
N ALA A 79 5.14 -5.77 11.74
CA ALA A 79 4.56 -5.10 10.57
C ALA A 79 3.30 -5.79 10.03
N THR A 80 3.04 -7.06 10.38
CA THR A 80 1.78 -7.75 10.02
C THR A 80 0.55 -7.10 10.65
N LYS A 81 0.71 -6.27 11.69
CA LYS A 81 -0.40 -5.49 12.27
C LYS A 81 -0.92 -4.39 11.35
N LEU A 82 -0.16 -4.01 10.31
CA LEU A 82 -0.48 -2.89 9.41
C LEU A 82 -1.07 -3.32 8.04
N ILE A 83 -0.94 -4.60 7.67
CA ILE A 83 -2.12 -5.46 7.40
C ILE A 83 -3.38 -4.85 6.80
N GLU A 84 -3.38 -4.28 5.58
CA GLU A 84 -4.62 -3.83 4.90
C GLU A 84 -5.45 -2.86 5.77
N LYS A 85 -4.78 -2.11 6.65
CA LYS A 85 -5.46 -1.16 7.54
C LYS A 85 -5.91 0.05 6.73
N PRO A 86 -7.12 0.58 7.00
CA PRO A 86 -7.59 1.77 6.31
C PRO A 86 -6.77 3.00 6.69
N LEU A 87 -6.62 3.93 5.74
CA LEU A 87 -5.83 5.14 5.87
C LEU A 87 -6.70 6.39 6.09
N PRO A 88 -6.29 7.32 6.97
CA PRO A 88 -5.09 7.26 7.80
C PRO A 88 -5.23 6.18 8.90
N PHE A 89 -4.09 5.67 9.35
CA PHE A 89 -4.01 4.82 10.54
C PHE A 89 -4.60 5.52 11.75
N ASN A 90 -5.23 4.74 12.64
CA ASN A 90 -5.58 5.24 13.96
C ASN A 90 -4.31 5.42 14.82
N GLN A 91 -4.45 5.99 16.01
CA GLN A 91 -3.31 6.29 16.88
C GLN A 91 -2.45 5.06 17.20
N ALA A 92 -3.05 3.91 17.51
CA ALA A 92 -2.32 2.70 17.87
C ALA A 92 -1.53 2.13 16.68
N GLU A 93 -2.14 2.11 15.49
CA GLU A 93 -1.51 1.67 14.24
C GLU A 93 -0.39 2.62 13.80
N LEU A 94 -0.59 3.93 13.97
CA LEU A 94 0.43 4.93 13.67
C LEU A 94 1.66 4.78 14.59
N LEU A 95 1.45 4.47 15.87
CA LEU A 95 2.55 4.19 16.81
C LEU A 95 3.35 2.95 16.41
N VAL A 96 2.67 1.88 15.96
CA VAL A 96 3.31 0.67 15.44
C VAL A 96 4.19 1.02 14.23
N PHE A 97 3.63 1.75 13.26
CA PHE A 97 4.35 2.17 12.06
C PHE A 97 5.60 3.00 12.38
N ILE A 98 5.45 4.02 13.23
CA ILE A 98 6.56 4.88 13.66
C ILE A 98 7.64 4.06 14.36
N ALA A 99 7.26 3.12 15.22
CA ALA A 99 8.21 2.29 15.95
C ALA A 99 9.04 1.39 15.02
N ILE A 100 8.41 0.82 13.97
CA ILE A 100 9.09 0.01 12.95
C ILE A 100 10.12 0.87 12.21
N VAL A 101 9.71 2.02 11.68
CA VAL A 101 10.61 2.95 10.97
C VAL A 101 11.77 3.38 11.87
N LYS A 102 11.51 3.70 13.13
CA LYS A 102 12.54 4.13 14.09
C LYS A 102 13.58 3.04 14.36
N LEU A 103 13.20 1.77 14.47
CA LEU A 103 14.17 0.70 14.70
C LEU A 103 15.02 0.44 13.45
N TRP A 104 14.47 0.58 12.23
CA TRP A 104 15.28 0.57 11.01
C TRP A 104 16.29 1.72 10.97
N GLN A 105 15.86 2.93 11.31
CA GLN A 105 16.74 4.08 11.39
C GLN A 105 17.81 3.91 12.48
N ALA A 106 17.46 3.35 13.64
CA ALA A 106 18.42 3.08 14.72
C ALA A 106 19.49 2.07 14.28
N MET A 107 19.11 1.02 13.53
CA MET A 107 20.09 0.11 12.91
C MET A 107 21.00 0.86 11.94
N ALA A 108 20.44 1.67 11.03
CA ALA A 108 21.22 2.47 10.09
C ALA A 108 22.23 3.39 10.80
N SER A 109 21.81 4.10 11.86
CA SER A 109 22.68 4.97 12.66
C SER A 109 23.85 4.22 13.29
N GLY A 110 23.65 2.97 13.73
CA GLY A 110 24.71 2.13 14.27
C GLY A 110 25.81 1.84 13.24
N TYR A 111 25.42 1.45 12.02
CA TYR A 111 26.39 1.23 10.94
C TYR A 111 27.02 2.52 10.44
N GLN A 112 26.27 3.63 10.41
CA GLN A 112 26.81 4.95 10.07
C GLN A 112 27.88 5.38 11.06
N ARG A 113 27.75 5.07 12.36
CA ARG A 113 28.81 5.34 13.33
C ARG A 113 30.07 4.55 13.02
N CYS A 114 29.95 3.25 12.71
CA CYS A 114 31.11 2.47 12.27
C CYS A 114 31.73 3.02 10.98
N LEU A 115 30.90 3.42 10.00
CA LEU A 115 31.38 4.04 8.77
C LEU A 115 32.11 5.36 9.03
N GLN A 116 31.62 6.19 9.95
CA GLN A 116 32.30 7.42 10.35
C GLN A 116 33.67 7.14 10.97
N SER A 117 33.80 6.09 11.79
CA SER A 117 35.08 5.69 12.36
C SER A 117 36.07 5.21 11.30
N HIS A 118 35.60 4.44 10.30
CA HIS A 118 36.40 4.08 9.13
C HIS A 118 36.88 5.33 8.36
N LEU A 119 35.98 6.30 8.11
CA LEU A 119 36.35 7.57 7.47
C LEU A 119 37.37 8.39 8.25
N SER A 120 37.42 8.20 9.57
CA SER A 120 38.40 8.83 10.47
C SER A 120 39.71 8.03 10.59
N GLY A 121 39.89 6.94 9.84
CA GLY A 121 41.14 6.17 9.77
C GLY A 121 41.23 4.94 10.68
N ASP A 122 40.09 4.39 11.13
CA ASP A 122 40.09 3.14 11.92
C ASP A 122 40.44 1.92 11.04
N LEU A 123 41.70 1.47 11.15
CA LEU A 123 42.27 0.37 10.37
C LEU A 123 41.57 -0.98 10.58
N GLU A 124 40.96 -1.23 11.74
CA GLU A 124 40.24 -2.49 11.98
C GLU A 124 38.98 -2.61 11.10
N LEU A 125 38.42 -1.47 10.71
CA LEU A 125 37.19 -1.38 9.92
C LEU A 125 37.42 -1.30 8.40
N ASP A 126 38.65 -1.06 7.93
CA ASP A 126 38.96 -0.90 6.50
C ASP A 126 38.52 -2.10 5.66
N LYS A 127 38.75 -3.31 6.16
CA LYS A 127 38.31 -4.56 5.50
C LYS A 127 36.79 -4.72 5.45
N HIS A 128 36.05 -3.90 6.19
CA HIS A 128 34.59 -3.92 6.28
C HIS A 128 33.93 -2.76 5.53
N ALA A 129 34.66 -1.91 4.83
CA ALA A 129 34.11 -0.71 4.18
C ALA A 129 32.90 -1.00 3.26
N ALA A 130 32.98 -2.07 2.45
CA ALA A 130 31.88 -2.50 1.58
C ALA A 130 30.63 -2.93 2.38
N LEU A 131 30.83 -3.72 3.44
CA LEU A 131 29.76 -4.16 4.36
C LEU A 131 29.10 -2.94 5.02
N LEU A 132 29.88 -1.99 5.54
CA LEU A 132 29.37 -0.81 6.22
C LEU A 132 28.49 0.06 5.30
N CYS A 133 28.96 0.35 4.08
CA CYS A 133 28.18 1.10 3.09
C CYS A 133 26.88 0.35 2.73
N GLN A 134 26.99 -0.96 2.49
CA GLN A 134 25.86 -1.81 2.13
C GLN A 134 24.81 -1.84 3.24
N ARG A 135 25.23 -1.99 4.50
CA ARG A 135 24.31 -2.04 5.66
C ARG A 135 23.65 -0.69 5.92
N CYS A 136 24.38 0.42 5.77
CA CYS A 136 23.80 1.76 5.85
C CYS A 136 22.67 1.94 4.81
N MET A 137 22.91 1.52 3.57
CA MET A 137 21.87 1.57 2.53
C MET A 137 20.74 0.60 2.78
N LEU A 138 21.03 -0.62 3.27
CA LEU A 138 20.02 -1.64 3.53
C LEU A 138 18.98 -1.11 4.50
N TYR A 139 19.40 -0.61 5.66
CA TYR A 139 18.47 -0.15 6.69
C TYR A 139 17.79 1.17 6.33
N GLY A 140 18.46 2.07 5.59
CA GLY A 140 17.81 3.24 5.01
C GLY A 140 16.75 2.86 3.96
N GLY A 141 17.04 1.87 3.12
CA GLY A 141 16.11 1.29 2.16
C GLY A 141 14.92 0.61 2.82
N LEU A 142 15.15 -0.19 3.87
CA LEU A 142 14.07 -0.85 4.64
C LEU A 142 13.14 0.17 5.30
N ALA A 143 13.66 1.29 5.81
CA ALA A 143 12.83 2.39 6.30
C ALA A 143 11.94 2.95 5.18
N ILE A 144 12.49 3.22 3.99
CA ILE A 144 11.71 3.65 2.81
C ILE A 144 10.64 2.62 2.45
N PHE A 145 10.99 1.33 2.37
CA PHE A 145 10.05 0.26 2.04
C PHE A 145 8.88 0.17 3.02
N GLU A 146 9.11 0.43 4.31
CA GLU A 146 8.02 0.44 5.29
C GLU A 146 7.02 1.57 5.01
N HIS A 147 7.50 2.77 4.64
CA HIS A 147 6.62 3.86 4.18
C HIS A 147 5.81 3.47 2.93
N LEU A 148 6.44 2.78 1.97
CA LEU A 148 5.75 2.30 0.77
C LEU A 148 4.63 1.32 1.12
N ARG A 149 4.92 0.35 2.00
CA ARG A 149 3.96 -0.68 2.45
C ARG A 149 2.81 -0.10 3.28
N ALA A 150 3.10 0.93 4.08
CA ALA A 150 2.11 1.60 4.91
C ALA A 150 1.23 2.60 4.13
N GLY A 151 1.63 2.99 2.91
CA GLY A 151 0.93 4.03 2.15
C GLY A 151 1.17 5.45 2.69
N TYR A 152 2.28 5.69 3.38
CA TYR A 152 2.66 7.00 3.91
C TYR A 152 3.79 7.59 3.07
N LYS A 153 3.67 8.86 2.68
CA LYS A 153 4.80 9.61 2.11
C LYS A 153 5.87 9.80 3.19
N PHE A 154 7.12 9.76 2.75
CA PHE A 154 8.29 9.97 3.59
C PHE A 154 9.05 11.22 3.16
N ASP A 155 9.86 11.73 4.08
CA ASP A 155 10.67 12.92 3.86
C ASP A 155 11.83 12.59 2.90
N GLY A 156 12.09 13.49 1.95
CA GLY A 156 13.18 13.35 0.98
C GLY A 156 14.59 13.33 1.60
N LEU A 157 14.73 13.63 2.89
CA LEU A 157 15.97 13.41 3.64
C LEU A 157 16.46 11.95 3.57
N LEU A 158 15.56 10.97 3.54
CA LEU A 158 15.95 9.57 3.36
C LEU A 158 16.62 9.36 1.99
N TRP A 159 16.11 10.01 0.94
CA TRP A 159 16.73 9.96 -0.39
C TRP A 159 18.11 10.61 -0.39
N GLN A 160 18.24 11.80 0.19
CA GLN A 160 19.54 12.47 0.29
C GLN A 160 20.59 11.62 0.99
N GLN A 161 20.20 10.88 2.03
CA GLN A 161 21.10 9.95 2.73
C GLN A 161 21.53 8.79 1.83
N LEU A 162 20.58 8.14 1.13
CA LEU A 162 20.89 7.06 0.20
C LEU A 162 21.78 7.54 -0.96
N HIS A 163 21.49 8.70 -1.54
CA HIS A 163 22.27 9.28 -2.63
C HIS A 163 23.71 9.55 -2.24
N LYS A 164 23.94 10.19 -1.08
CA LYS A 164 25.29 10.44 -0.56
C LYS A 164 26.05 9.16 -0.27
N LEU A 165 25.40 8.14 0.27
CA LEU A 165 26.00 6.82 0.47
C LEU A 165 26.35 6.16 -0.86
N TYR A 166 25.50 6.32 -1.89
CA TYR A 166 25.73 5.73 -3.20
C TYR A 166 26.87 6.41 -3.92
N GLU A 167 26.86 7.74 -3.98
CA GLU A 167 27.95 8.55 -4.51
C GLU A 167 29.28 8.21 -3.83
N PHE A 168 29.31 8.13 -2.49
CA PHE A 168 30.51 7.72 -1.76
C PHE A 168 30.97 6.32 -2.14
N SER A 169 30.06 5.33 -2.14
CA SER A 169 30.43 3.95 -2.45
C SER A 169 30.86 3.79 -3.91
N GLU A 170 30.33 4.57 -4.84
CA GLU A 170 30.77 4.64 -6.23
C GLU A 170 32.19 5.21 -6.33
N GLN A 171 32.45 6.36 -5.70
CA GLN A 171 33.77 7.01 -5.71
C GLN A 171 34.88 6.13 -5.09
N GLN A 172 34.55 5.32 -4.08
CA GLN A 172 35.50 4.42 -3.42
C GLN A 172 35.62 3.04 -4.09
N GLY A 173 34.92 2.81 -5.22
CA GLY A 173 34.90 1.49 -5.88
C GLY A 173 34.28 0.38 -5.01
N LEU A 174 33.39 0.75 -4.09
CA LEU A 174 32.68 -0.15 -3.17
C LEU A 174 31.27 -0.51 -3.68
N ALA A 175 30.69 0.30 -4.58
CA ALA A 175 29.29 0.20 -4.99
C ALA A 175 28.89 -1.21 -5.46
N LEU A 176 29.77 -1.85 -6.24
CA LEU A 176 29.55 -3.18 -6.83
C LEU A 176 30.14 -4.34 -6.01
N LYS A 177 30.87 -4.07 -4.92
CA LYS A 177 31.47 -5.14 -4.11
C LYS A 177 30.38 -5.99 -3.45
N GLU A 178 30.44 -7.30 -3.67
CA GLU A 178 29.47 -8.23 -3.12
C GLU A 178 29.68 -8.43 -1.61
N VAL A 179 28.57 -8.40 -0.90
CA VAL A 179 28.48 -8.54 0.55
C VAL A 179 27.52 -9.71 0.83
N PRO A 180 28.03 -10.84 1.36
CA PRO A 180 27.19 -11.94 1.80
C PRO A 180 26.20 -11.50 2.87
N ASP A 181 24.98 -12.01 2.81
CA ASP A 181 23.94 -11.67 3.77
C ASP A 181 23.00 -12.86 3.98
N LEU A 182 23.06 -13.44 5.17
CA LEU A 182 22.28 -14.63 5.53
C LEU A 182 20.76 -14.36 5.52
N LEU A 183 20.35 -13.09 5.68
CA LEU A 183 18.94 -12.69 5.66
C LEU A 183 18.35 -12.67 4.24
N LEU A 184 19.19 -12.79 3.21
CA LEU A 184 18.73 -12.88 1.82
C LEU A 184 18.27 -14.30 1.43
N GLY A 185 18.43 -15.29 2.32
CA GLY A 185 18.04 -16.66 2.05
C GLY A 185 18.72 -17.22 0.80
N ASN A 186 17.93 -17.56 -0.22
CA ASN A 186 18.42 -18.13 -1.48
C ASN A 186 18.83 -17.09 -2.53
N HIS A 187 18.70 -15.79 -2.24
CA HIS A 187 19.14 -14.75 -3.17
C HIS A 187 20.67 -14.63 -3.21
N PRO A 188 21.23 -14.14 -4.33
CA PRO A 188 22.65 -13.89 -4.43
C PRO A 188 23.12 -12.84 -3.42
N PRO A 189 24.43 -12.80 -3.09
CA PRO A 189 25.02 -11.73 -2.28
C PRO A 189 24.60 -10.35 -2.77
N SER A 190 24.38 -9.40 -1.87
CA SER A 190 23.94 -8.05 -2.26
C SER A 190 25.13 -7.09 -2.38
N SER A 191 24.87 -5.87 -2.85
CA SER A 191 25.85 -4.79 -2.90
C SER A 191 25.14 -3.45 -2.67
N CYS A 192 25.90 -2.38 -2.46
CA CYS A 192 25.34 -1.02 -2.37
C CYS A 192 24.50 -0.70 -3.62
N HIS A 193 25.02 -1.04 -4.80
CA HIS A 193 24.35 -0.86 -6.07
C HIS A 193 23.03 -1.62 -6.16
N ARG A 194 23.00 -2.92 -5.78
CA ARG A 194 21.76 -3.71 -5.83
C ARG A 194 20.68 -3.15 -4.92
N ILE A 195 21.03 -2.72 -3.70
CA ILE A 195 20.07 -2.09 -2.78
C ILE A 195 19.55 -0.78 -3.38
N TYR A 196 20.44 0.06 -3.88
CA TYR A 196 20.09 1.37 -4.39
C TYR A 196 19.15 1.28 -5.60
N VAL A 197 19.48 0.44 -6.59
CA VAL A 197 18.63 0.15 -7.76
C VAL A 197 17.27 -0.39 -7.33
N LYS A 198 17.25 -1.37 -6.41
CA LYS A 198 16.02 -1.95 -5.88
C LYS A 198 15.12 -0.88 -5.25
N THR A 199 15.65 -0.02 -4.39
CA THR A 199 14.87 1.04 -3.74
C THR A 199 14.36 2.07 -4.75
N LEU A 200 15.19 2.47 -5.73
CA LEU A 200 14.80 3.39 -6.81
C LEU A 200 13.61 2.85 -7.61
N LEU A 201 13.71 1.61 -8.09
CA LEU A 201 12.67 0.98 -8.90
C LEU A 201 11.38 0.74 -8.11
N ALA A 202 11.49 0.33 -6.84
CA ALA A 202 10.33 0.13 -5.97
C ALA A 202 9.55 1.43 -5.72
N CYS A 203 10.25 2.54 -5.45
CA CYS A 203 9.59 3.84 -5.29
C CYS A 203 8.96 4.34 -6.60
N TYR A 204 9.58 4.05 -7.75
CA TYR A 204 9.07 4.47 -9.05
C TYR A 204 7.89 3.62 -9.56
N ALA A 205 7.72 2.40 -9.03
CA ALA A 205 6.68 1.44 -9.43
C ALA A 205 5.24 1.82 -8.99
N ARG A 206 4.99 3.08 -8.61
CA ARG A 206 3.69 3.58 -8.11
C ARG A 206 3.14 2.71 -6.95
N PRO A 207 3.87 2.60 -5.83
CA PRO A 207 3.58 1.65 -4.76
C PRO A 207 2.18 1.79 -4.12
N SER A 208 1.56 2.97 -4.17
CA SER A 208 0.19 3.13 -3.69
C SER A 208 -0.86 2.37 -4.51
N GLU A 209 -0.54 2.06 -5.78
CA GLU A 209 -1.38 1.26 -6.68
C GLU A 209 -1.17 -0.25 -6.51
N LEU A 210 -0.24 -0.66 -5.64
CA LEU A 210 0.13 -2.05 -5.45
C LEU A 210 -0.49 -2.61 -4.17
N SER A 211 -1.00 -3.83 -4.25
CA SER A 211 -1.37 -4.59 -3.05
C SER A 211 -0.14 -4.97 -2.24
N ARG A 212 -0.33 -5.35 -0.96
CA ARG A 212 0.78 -5.81 -0.12
C ARG A 212 1.49 -7.02 -0.71
N THR A 213 0.74 -7.94 -1.32
CA THR A 213 1.30 -9.11 -2.02
C THR A 213 2.12 -8.68 -3.24
N GLN A 214 1.64 -7.72 -4.04
CA GLN A 214 2.40 -7.21 -5.19
C GLN A 214 3.68 -6.48 -4.75
N LEU A 215 3.65 -5.72 -3.65
CA LEU A 215 4.86 -5.12 -3.07
C LEU A 215 5.86 -6.17 -2.60
N GLN A 216 5.41 -7.27 -2.00
CA GLN A 216 6.29 -8.37 -1.58
C GLN A 216 6.91 -9.09 -2.79
N ILE A 217 6.12 -9.32 -3.85
CA ILE A 217 6.60 -9.91 -5.10
C ILE A 217 7.63 -8.99 -5.76
N LEU A 218 7.34 -7.68 -5.79
CA LEU A 218 8.26 -6.67 -6.32
C LEU A 218 9.59 -6.66 -5.56
N ASP A 219 9.53 -6.67 -4.23
CA ASP A 219 10.68 -6.72 -3.34
C ASP A 219 11.57 -7.95 -3.63
N ASN A 220 10.95 -9.12 -3.80
CA ASN A 220 11.61 -10.39 -4.14
C ASN A 220 12.23 -10.36 -5.55
N TRP A 221 11.50 -9.90 -6.56
CA TRP A 221 12.00 -9.82 -7.93
C TRP A 221 13.17 -8.84 -8.05
N LEU A 222 13.07 -7.67 -7.42
CA LEU A 222 14.15 -6.68 -7.46
C LEU A 222 15.40 -7.15 -6.69
N SER A 223 15.26 -8.01 -5.66
CA SER A 223 16.43 -8.66 -5.03
C SER A 223 17.23 -9.52 -6.02
N GLU A 224 16.58 -10.12 -7.01
CA GLU A 224 17.23 -10.93 -8.05
C GLU A 224 17.70 -10.09 -9.24
N TRP A 225 16.85 -9.16 -9.72
CA TRP A 225 17.06 -8.46 -10.98
C TRP A 225 17.97 -7.24 -10.89
N ALA A 226 18.12 -6.63 -9.71
CA ALA A 226 18.89 -5.40 -9.56
C ALA A 226 20.36 -5.52 -10.00
N LYS A 227 20.91 -6.74 -10.08
CA LYS A 227 22.26 -7.01 -10.57
C LYS A 227 22.44 -6.78 -12.07
N GLU A 228 21.36 -6.86 -12.85
CA GLU A 228 21.36 -6.75 -14.32
C GLU A 228 21.15 -5.31 -14.81
N ILE A 229 20.97 -4.36 -13.90
CA ILE A 229 20.51 -3.00 -14.20
C ILE A 229 21.61 -2.01 -13.82
N ALA A 230 22.34 -1.53 -14.82
CA ALA A 230 23.41 -0.57 -14.61
C ALA A 230 22.90 0.85 -14.28
N ILE A 231 23.73 1.57 -13.52
CA ILE A 231 23.61 3.02 -13.29
C ILE A 231 24.82 3.65 -13.97
N GLU A 232 24.57 4.51 -14.94
CA GLU A 232 25.58 5.11 -15.82
C GLU A 232 25.78 6.59 -15.48
N SER A 233 27.01 7.08 -15.60
CA SER A 233 27.35 8.49 -15.42
C SER A 233 27.19 9.33 -16.69
N SER A 234 27.07 8.69 -17.85
CA SER A 234 26.86 9.32 -19.15
C SER A 234 25.51 8.90 -19.73
N TYR A 235 24.83 9.84 -20.39
CA TYR A 235 23.60 9.54 -21.11
C TYR A 235 23.91 9.24 -22.57
N VAL A 236 23.51 8.06 -23.05
CA VAL A 236 23.43 7.77 -24.48
C VAL A 236 21.98 7.94 -24.90
N ASN A 237 21.73 8.85 -25.84
CA ASN A 237 20.38 9.06 -26.36
C ASN A 237 19.90 7.77 -27.04
N THR A 238 18.75 7.27 -26.62
CA THR A 238 18.13 6.05 -27.15
C THR A 238 16.66 6.33 -27.44
N ASP A 239 16.04 5.55 -28.32
CA ASP A 239 14.61 5.66 -28.64
C ASP A 239 13.67 5.29 -27.46
N LYS A 240 14.23 4.97 -26.29
CA LYS A 240 13.49 4.54 -25.10
C LYS A 240 13.46 5.67 -24.06
N PRO A 241 12.36 5.80 -23.28
CA PRO A 241 12.31 6.71 -22.13
C PRO A 241 13.48 6.45 -21.19
N ALA A 242 14.24 7.51 -20.91
CA ALA A 242 15.35 7.45 -19.98
C ALA A 242 14.90 7.89 -18.58
N LEU A 243 15.38 7.16 -17.57
CA LEU A 243 15.20 7.49 -16.17
C LEU A 243 16.53 7.99 -15.61
N ALA A 244 16.46 9.07 -14.86
CA ALA A 244 17.60 9.75 -14.29
C ALA A 244 17.48 9.87 -12.76
N ILE A 245 18.63 10.02 -12.14
CA ILE A 245 18.83 10.14 -10.71
C ILE A 245 19.66 11.40 -10.52
N ASP A 246 19.16 12.35 -9.73
CA ASP A 246 19.94 13.49 -9.28
C ASP A 246 20.43 13.21 -7.86
N LEU A 247 21.72 12.92 -7.72
CA LEU A 247 22.34 12.57 -6.43
C LEU A 247 22.32 13.73 -5.42
N SER A 248 22.12 14.97 -5.88
CA SER A 248 21.99 16.15 -5.01
C SER A 248 20.56 16.37 -4.50
N SER A 249 19.57 15.69 -5.10
CA SER A 249 18.15 15.94 -4.87
C SER A 249 17.56 15.23 -3.65
N THR A 250 16.32 15.60 -3.30
CA THR A 250 15.47 14.94 -2.30
C THR A 250 14.54 13.89 -2.90
N TYR A 251 14.70 13.57 -4.18
CA TYR A 251 13.85 12.66 -4.93
C TYR A 251 14.64 11.42 -5.39
N GLY A 252 13.95 10.30 -5.55
CA GLY A 252 14.52 9.11 -6.15
C GLY A 252 14.58 9.22 -7.68
N LEU A 253 14.29 8.10 -8.34
CA LEU A 253 14.26 8.01 -9.80
C LEU A 253 13.21 8.97 -10.41
N CYS A 254 13.56 9.64 -11.51
CA CYS A 254 12.68 10.56 -12.20
C CYS A 254 12.86 10.49 -13.73
N PRO A 255 11.88 10.96 -14.53
CA PRO A 255 12.05 11.10 -15.98
C PRO A 255 13.20 12.05 -16.32
N ILE A 256 14.00 11.72 -17.33
CA ILE A 256 15.13 12.54 -17.80
C ILE A 256 14.75 14.00 -18.11
N LYS A 257 13.52 14.24 -18.59
CA LYS A 257 12.99 15.58 -18.92
C LYS A 257 12.86 16.50 -17.69
N ARG A 258 12.97 15.96 -16.47
CA ARG A 258 12.88 16.71 -15.20
C ARG A 258 14.24 17.02 -14.57
N VAL A 259 15.34 16.54 -15.14
CA VAL A 259 16.68 16.81 -14.64
C VAL A 259 17.45 17.72 -15.58
N THR A 260 18.35 18.51 -15.01
CA THR A 260 19.34 19.27 -15.78
C THR A 260 20.64 18.48 -15.78
N HIS A 261 21.20 18.21 -16.96
CA HIS A 261 22.43 17.44 -17.09
C HIS A 261 23.60 18.11 -16.35
N ASN A 262 24.19 17.40 -15.40
CA ASN A 262 25.39 17.79 -14.66
C ASN A 262 26.16 16.53 -14.17
N GLN A 263 27.24 16.70 -13.40
CA GLN A 263 28.09 15.61 -12.91
C GLN A 263 27.44 14.75 -11.81
N ASP A 264 26.40 15.25 -11.15
CA ASP A 264 25.65 14.57 -10.09
C ASP A 264 24.48 13.74 -10.65
N ILE A 265 24.23 13.83 -11.96
CA ILE A 265 23.21 13.02 -12.62
C ILE A 265 23.76 11.63 -12.91
N ARG A 266 22.94 10.62 -12.64
CA ARG A 266 23.12 9.25 -13.11
C ARG A 266 21.92 8.80 -13.93
N TYR A 267 22.12 7.85 -14.82
CA TYR A 267 21.09 7.31 -15.71
C TYR A 267 20.90 5.83 -15.45
N LEU A 268 19.66 5.37 -15.40
CA LEU A 268 19.37 3.96 -15.25
C LEU A 268 19.31 3.29 -16.63
N ALA A 269 20.02 2.18 -16.81
CA ALA A 269 19.94 1.40 -18.04
C ALA A 269 18.59 0.67 -18.14
N VAL A 270 17.62 1.29 -18.82
CA VAL A 270 16.24 0.76 -18.94
C VAL A 270 16.13 -0.39 -19.95
N ILE A 271 17.06 -0.51 -20.90
CA ILE A 271 17.00 -1.53 -21.96
C ILE A 271 17.08 -2.97 -21.39
N PRO A 272 18.06 -3.33 -20.54
CA PRO A 272 18.09 -4.66 -19.90
C PRO A 272 16.81 -4.97 -19.12
N LEU A 273 16.29 -3.98 -18.39
CA LEU A 273 15.06 -4.12 -17.61
C LEU A 273 13.84 -4.37 -18.50
N SER A 274 13.68 -3.61 -19.58
CA SER A 274 12.59 -3.79 -20.55
C SER A 274 12.63 -5.20 -21.18
N LYS A 275 13.82 -5.65 -21.61
CA LYS A 275 14.02 -7.00 -22.15
C LYS A 275 13.65 -8.07 -21.11
N LEU A 276 14.12 -7.92 -19.88
CA LEU A 276 13.85 -8.86 -18.79
C LEU A 276 12.34 -9.03 -18.55
N LEU A 277 11.59 -7.93 -18.52
CA LEU A 277 10.14 -7.97 -18.30
C LEU A 277 9.39 -8.59 -19.48
N GLN A 278 9.78 -8.23 -20.70
CA GLN A 278 9.16 -8.76 -21.92
C GLN A 278 9.40 -10.26 -22.08
N VAL A 279 10.64 -10.71 -21.89
CA VAL A 279 10.99 -12.14 -21.98
C VAL A 279 10.21 -12.96 -20.96
N ASN A 280 10.15 -12.52 -19.70
CA ASN A 280 9.37 -13.22 -18.67
C ASN A 280 7.87 -13.23 -19.00
N THR A 281 7.34 -12.14 -19.55
CA THR A 281 5.94 -12.06 -19.98
C THR A 281 5.64 -13.07 -21.09
N ILE A 282 6.44 -13.09 -22.15
CA ILE A 282 6.30 -14.00 -23.29
C ILE A 282 6.42 -15.47 -22.85
N LEU A 283 7.41 -15.79 -22.00
CA LEU A 283 7.61 -17.16 -21.52
C LEU A 283 6.44 -17.67 -20.68
N LEU A 284 5.81 -16.80 -19.87
CA LEU A 284 4.59 -17.14 -19.13
C LEU A 284 3.39 -17.34 -20.05
N GLU A 285 3.25 -16.52 -21.10
CA GLU A 285 2.21 -16.70 -22.13
C GLU A 285 2.39 -18.01 -22.89
N GLN A 286 3.64 -18.45 -23.09
CA GLN A 286 3.99 -19.75 -23.67
C GLN A 286 3.85 -20.94 -22.71
N GLY A 287 3.40 -20.72 -21.47
CA GLY A 287 3.10 -21.79 -20.51
C GLY A 287 4.29 -22.24 -19.65
N LYS A 288 5.42 -21.52 -19.62
CA LYS A 288 6.47 -21.76 -18.62
C LYS A 288 5.94 -21.49 -17.22
N THR A 289 6.42 -22.26 -16.24
CA THR A 289 5.99 -22.09 -14.85
C THR A 289 6.78 -20.97 -14.18
N LEU A 290 6.17 -20.35 -13.15
CA LEU A 290 6.82 -19.30 -12.37
C LEU A 290 8.14 -19.76 -11.72
N GLN A 291 8.18 -21.02 -11.29
CA GLN A 291 9.38 -21.67 -10.73
C GLN A 291 10.54 -21.71 -11.73
N GLN A 292 10.26 -22.10 -12.98
CA GLN A 292 11.27 -22.14 -14.04
C GLN A 292 11.87 -20.77 -14.33
N LEU A 293 11.08 -19.70 -14.12
CA LEU A 293 11.49 -18.32 -14.32
C LEU A 293 12.01 -17.64 -13.04
N LYS A 294 12.09 -18.37 -11.92
CA LYS A 294 12.46 -17.82 -10.59
C LYS A 294 11.59 -16.63 -10.15
N LEU A 295 10.31 -16.63 -10.56
CA LEU A 295 9.34 -15.59 -10.22
C LEU A 295 8.59 -15.85 -8.91
N GLY A 296 8.91 -16.94 -8.20
CA GLY A 296 8.30 -17.34 -6.93
C GLY A 296 7.04 -18.21 -7.10
N ASP A 297 6.46 -18.62 -5.98
CA ASP A 297 5.48 -19.74 -5.93
C ASP A 297 4.01 -19.33 -5.71
N GLY A 298 3.67 -18.04 -5.79
CA GLY A 298 2.45 -17.53 -5.14
C GLY A 298 1.34 -16.93 -6.01
N THR A 299 1.45 -16.88 -7.34
CA THR A 299 0.44 -16.19 -8.18
C THR A 299 0.01 -17.03 -9.38
N ASN A 300 -1.21 -16.79 -9.87
CA ASN A 300 -1.61 -17.30 -11.18
C ASN A 300 -0.78 -16.61 -12.27
N SER A 301 -0.33 -17.35 -13.30
CA SER A 301 0.43 -16.81 -14.43
C SER A 301 -0.25 -15.58 -15.05
N LYS A 302 -1.58 -15.52 -15.10
CA LYS A 302 -2.32 -14.35 -15.61
C LYS A 302 -2.12 -13.09 -14.77
N ASP A 303 -2.15 -13.21 -13.44
CA ASP A 303 -1.92 -12.07 -12.55
C ASP A 303 -0.45 -11.62 -12.60
N CYS A 304 0.48 -12.57 -12.73
CA CYS A 304 1.90 -12.30 -12.92
C CYS A 304 2.17 -11.54 -14.23
N ILE A 305 1.61 -12.00 -15.36
CA ILE A 305 1.67 -11.31 -16.67
C ILE A 305 1.13 -9.88 -16.55
N ARG A 306 -0.03 -9.70 -15.90
CA ARG A 306 -0.61 -8.37 -15.69
C ARG A 306 0.31 -7.48 -14.86
N PHE A 307 0.97 -8.04 -13.83
CA PHE A 307 1.88 -7.29 -12.98
C PHE A 307 3.20 -6.93 -13.70
N LEU A 308 3.80 -7.86 -14.45
CA LEU A 308 4.96 -7.59 -15.31
C LEU A 308 4.66 -6.51 -16.34
N THR A 309 3.49 -6.58 -16.98
CA THR A 309 3.03 -5.56 -17.93
C THR A 309 2.86 -4.20 -17.25
N PHE A 310 2.32 -4.17 -16.03
CA PHE A 310 2.21 -2.95 -15.24
C PHE A 310 3.59 -2.35 -14.91
N LEU A 311 4.54 -3.16 -14.47
CA LEU A 311 5.91 -2.72 -14.17
C LEU A 311 6.64 -2.23 -15.42
N HIS A 312 6.46 -2.89 -16.56
CA HIS A 312 6.99 -2.44 -17.84
C HIS A 312 6.45 -1.05 -18.19
N LYS A 313 5.14 -0.82 -18.05
CA LYS A 313 4.54 0.51 -18.23
C LYS A 313 5.11 1.55 -17.27
N CYS A 314 5.34 1.19 -16.01
CA CYS A 314 5.93 2.09 -15.03
C CYS A 314 7.36 2.51 -15.40
N TRP A 315 8.22 1.56 -15.75
CA TRP A 315 9.66 1.80 -15.87
C TRP A 315 10.13 2.08 -17.31
N CYS A 316 9.41 1.61 -18.33
CA CYS A 316 9.93 1.51 -19.71
C CYS A 316 9.10 2.24 -20.76
N GLU A 317 8.00 2.88 -20.39
CA GLU A 317 7.13 3.63 -21.33
C GLU A 317 7.08 5.12 -20.94
N GLU A 318 7.07 6.02 -21.94
CA GLU A 318 6.93 7.47 -21.72
C GLU A 318 5.55 7.86 -21.13
N THR A 319 4.62 6.91 -21.09
CA THR A 319 3.22 7.03 -20.70
C THR A 319 2.99 7.11 -19.19
N ASN A 320 3.71 8.02 -18.52
CA ASN A 320 3.08 8.73 -17.39
C ASN A 320 1.93 9.65 -17.88
N SER A 321 1.80 9.87 -19.20
CA SER A 321 0.54 10.22 -19.85
C SER A 321 -0.28 8.95 -20.13
N ARG A 322 -1.20 8.62 -19.22
CA ARG A 322 -2.21 7.57 -19.43
C ARG A 322 -3.02 7.88 -20.71
N LEU A 323 -3.52 6.86 -21.39
CA LEU A 323 -4.27 6.92 -22.66
C LEU A 323 -5.46 7.90 -22.71
N ASN A 324 -5.93 8.38 -21.57
CA ASN A 324 -6.92 9.45 -21.48
C ASN A 324 -6.22 10.69 -20.93
N GLU A 325 -6.20 11.78 -21.70
CA GLU A 325 -5.77 13.09 -21.21
C GLU A 325 -6.52 13.41 -19.92
N ARG A 326 -5.77 13.57 -18.85
CA ARG A 326 -6.30 14.07 -17.60
C ARG A 326 -6.31 15.58 -17.70
N ALA A 327 -7.50 16.17 -17.72
CA ALA A 327 -7.59 17.59 -17.51
C ALA A 327 -7.15 17.88 -16.06
N SER A 328 -6.19 18.78 -15.87
CA SER A 328 -5.95 19.40 -14.58
C SER A 328 -7.19 20.23 -14.26
N VAL A 329 -8.05 19.65 -13.43
CA VAL A 329 -9.32 20.23 -13.01
C VAL A 329 -9.19 20.44 -11.52
N SER A 330 -9.46 21.65 -11.06
CA SER A 330 -9.50 22.04 -9.65
C SER A 330 -10.96 22.30 -9.31
N LYS A 331 -11.67 21.26 -8.87
CA LYS A 331 -13.09 21.31 -8.51
C LYS A 331 -13.30 20.70 -7.12
N GLU A 332 -14.27 21.23 -6.40
CA GLU A 332 -14.75 20.58 -5.18
C GLU A 332 -15.58 19.34 -5.53
N ALA A 333 -15.56 18.35 -4.65
CA ALA A 333 -16.36 17.15 -4.75
C ALA A 333 -16.85 16.74 -3.36
N GLN A 334 -18.09 16.25 -3.31
CA GLN A 334 -18.68 15.71 -2.10
C GLN A 334 -18.70 14.19 -2.17
N LEU A 335 -18.14 13.55 -1.14
CA LEU A 335 -18.06 12.10 -1.05
C LEU A 335 -18.87 11.57 0.12
N CYS A 336 -19.43 10.39 -0.07
CA CYS A 336 -19.94 9.57 1.02
C CYS A 336 -19.45 8.13 0.90
N PHE A 337 -19.30 7.53 2.08
CA PHE A 337 -18.79 6.18 2.31
C PHE A 337 -19.86 5.37 3.03
N GLN A 338 -19.69 4.05 3.08
CA GLN A 338 -20.60 3.09 3.72
C GLN A 338 -21.93 2.94 2.97
N THR A 339 -22.36 1.71 2.75
CA THR A 339 -23.52 1.37 1.91
C THR A 339 -24.79 2.12 2.29
N GLU A 340 -25.10 2.24 3.57
CA GLU A 340 -26.33 2.88 4.07
C GLU A 340 -26.33 4.39 3.83
N ASN A 341 -25.19 5.05 4.04
CA ASN A 341 -25.05 6.48 3.83
C ASN A 341 -24.96 6.82 2.33
N ILE A 342 -24.30 5.96 1.53
CA ILE A 342 -24.34 6.06 0.07
C ILE A 342 -25.79 5.92 -0.42
N TYR A 343 -26.52 4.89 0.02
CA TYR A 343 -27.93 4.68 -0.31
C TYR A 343 -28.76 5.92 0.00
N ALA A 344 -28.56 6.49 1.19
CA ALA A 344 -29.34 7.62 1.64
C ALA A 344 -29.08 8.90 0.80
N ASN A 345 -27.82 9.17 0.42
CA ASN A 345 -27.47 10.30 -0.44
C ASN A 345 -27.92 10.12 -1.89
N VAL A 346 -27.80 8.89 -2.44
CA VAL A 346 -28.26 8.58 -3.81
C VAL A 346 -29.79 8.67 -3.92
N ASN A 347 -30.52 8.19 -2.92
CA ASN A 347 -31.99 8.16 -2.97
C ASN A 347 -32.66 9.41 -2.39
N GLY A 348 -31.96 10.17 -1.53
CA GLY A 348 -32.49 11.32 -0.79
C GLY A 348 -33.17 10.96 0.55
N PHE A 349 -33.19 9.68 0.93
CA PHE A 349 -33.81 9.18 2.16
C PHE A 349 -33.11 7.91 2.66
N PRO A 350 -33.05 7.67 3.98
CA PRO A 350 -32.41 6.49 4.54
C PRO A 350 -33.14 5.21 4.14
N PHE A 351 -32.40 4.10 4.05
CA PHE A 351 -32.97 2.79 3.80
C PHE A 351 -33.97 2.41 4.91
N LYS A 352 -35.14 1.88 4.50
CA LYS A 352 -36.19 1.38 5.39
C LYS A 352 -36.74 0.08 4.83
N GLN A 353 -37.12 -0.83 5.73
CA GLN A 353 -37.82 -2.05 5.31
C GLN A 353 -39.18 -1.69 4.67
N PRO A 354 -39.56 -2.31 3.55
CA PRO A 354 -40.86 -2.07 2.92
C PRO A 354 -42.05 -2.35 3.87
N ALA A 355 -43.07 -1.50 3.83
CA ALA A 355 -44.16 -1.49 4.83
C ALA A 355 -44.97 -2.80 4.94
N ARG A 356 -45.15 -3.54 3.85
CA ARG A 356 -45.88 -4.83 3.86
C ARG A 356 -45.17 -5.88 4.73
N ASP A 357 -43.84 -5.83 4.81
CA ASP A 357 -43.05 -6.79 5.58
C ASP A 357 -42.93 -6.39 7.06
N LEU A 358 -43.12 -5.11 7.41
CA LEU A 358 -43.27 -4.68 8.81
C LEU A 358 -44.52 -5.29 9.46
N VAL A 359 -45.63 -5.35 8.70
CA VAL A 359 -46.89 -5.96 9.16
C VAL A 359 -46.74 -7.46 9.33
N ALA A 360 -46.13 -8.15 8.36
CA ALA A 360 -45.82 -9.57 8.47
C ALA A 360 -44.96 -9.87 9.71
N GLN A 361 -43.91 -9.08 9.97
CA GLN A 361 -43.07 -9.23 11.18
C GLN A 361 -43.85 -8.98 12.47
N SER A 362 -44.74 -7.99 12.52
CA SER A 362 -45.58 -7.72 13.70
C SER A 362 -46.59 -8.85 13.98
N LEU A 363 -47.02 -9.57 12.95
CA LEU A 363 -47.88 -10.75 13.07
C LEU A 363 -47.08 -11.99 13.52
N THR A 364 -45.85 -12.18 13.02
CA THR A 364 -44.97 -13.29 13.43
C THR A 364 -44.48 -13.12 14.88
N LEU A 365 -44.13 -11.91 15.30
CA LEU A 365 -43.74 -11.59 16.69
C LEU A 365 -44.90 -11.83 17.67
N LYS A 366 -46.13 -11.48 17.30
CA LYS A 366 -47.33 -11.74 18.13
C LYS A 366 -47.64 -13.24 18.27
N GLN A 367 -47.15 -14.10 17.38
CA GLN A 367 -47.32 -15.55 17.47
C GLN A 367 -46.19 -16.25 18.26
N THR A 368 -45.08 -15.55 18.56
CA THR A 368 -43.98 -16.09 19.39
C THR A 368 -43.98 -15.56 20.82
N THR A 369 -44.80 -14.56 21.15
CA THR A 369 -44.97 -14.03 22.50
C THR A 369 -46.30 -14.49 23.11
N VAL A 370 -46.45 -15.79 23.35
CA VAL A 370 -47.33 -16.33 24.39
C VAL A 370 -46.40 -16.93 25.42
N PHE A 371 -45.81 -16.08 26.27
CA PHE A 371 -45.03 -16.33 27.50
C PHE A 371 -43.99 -15.21 27.65
N ASP A 372 -44.47 -14.01 27.97
CA ASP A 372 -44.00 -13.23 29.12
C ASP A 372 -44.71 -11.88 29.08
N SER A 373 -45.66 -11.73 29.99
CA SER A 373 -46.17 -10.43 30.38
C SER A 373 -45.16 -9.81 31.32
N ASP A 374 -44.38 -8.82 30.85
CA ASP A 374 -44.08 -7.66 31.68
C ASP A 374 -43.63 -6.44 30.85
N MET A 375 -44.44 -5.39 31.00
CA MET A 375 -44.08 -3.98 31.01
C MET A 375 -42.76 -3.56 30.34
N THR A 376 -42.85 -2.91 29.18
CA THR A 376 -42.29 -1.56 28.95
C THR A 376 -42.69 -0.96 27.60
N ASN A 377 -43.13 0.30 27.64
CA ASN A 377 -43.48 1.14 26.49
C ASN A 377 -42.40 1.15 25.39
N PRO A 378 -42.71 0.89 24.11
CA PRO A 378 -41.83 1.27 23.02
C PRO A 378 -42.11 2.73 22.69
N LYS A 379 -41.52 3.66 23.46
CA LYS A 379 -41.24 4.99 22.90
C LYS A 379 -40.21 4.79 21.81
N LEU A 380 -40.68 4.74 20.57
CA LEU A 380 -39.91 4.94 19.35
C LEU A 380 -38.97 6.12 19.58
N ALA A 381 -37.70 5.82 19.85
CA ALA A 381 -36.63 6.78 19.75
C ALA A 381 -36.51 7.15 18.27
N GLN A 382 -37.30 8.14 17.86
CA GLN A 382 -37.00 8.93 16.68
C GLN A 382 -35.72 9.70 17.01
N THR A 383 -34.58 9.07 16.72
CA THR A 383 -33.30 9.76 16.74
C THR A 383 -33.37 10.88 15.69
N PRO A 384 -32.91 12.11 16.01
CA PRO A 384 -33.07 13.26 15.13
C PRO A 384 -32.43 12.99 13.76
N THR A 385 -33.01 13.60 12.73
CA THR A 385 -32.52 13.67 11.34
C THR A 385 -31.00 13.86 11.26
N GLN A 386 -30.27 12.75 11.21
CA GLN A 386 -28.84 12.75 10.95
C GLN A 386 -28.66 13.16 9.49
N LYS A 387 -28.37 14.44 9.25
CA LYS A 387 -27.98 14.94 7.92
C LYS A 387 -26.93 13.98 7.36
N PHE A 388 -27.21 13.45 6.17
CA PHE A 388 -26.37 12.46 5.51
C PHE A 388 -24.92 12.97 5.49
N ARG A 389 -23.98 12.14 5.96
CA ARG A 389 -22.60 12.59 6.18
C ARG A 389 -21.89 12.66 4.83
N LEU A 390 -21.50 13.87 4.45
CA LEU A 390 -20.70 14.15 3.26
C LEU A 390 -19.34 14.69 3.71
N GLU A 391 -18.30 14.29 2.99
CA GLU A 391 -16.96 14.84 3.12
C GLU A 391 -16.61 15.70 1.91
N SER A 392 -15.98 16.85 2.16
CA SER A 392 -15.42 17.70 1.11
C SER A 392 -14.04 17.21 0.68
N TRP A 393 -13.87 17.05 -0.62
CA TRP A 393 -12.64 16.67 -1.28
C TRP A 393 -12.38 17.60 -2.46
N HIS A 394 -11.13 17.70 -2.86
CA HIS A 394 -10.73 18.44 -4.03
C HIS A 394 -10.25 17.49 -5.12
N VAL A 395 -10.82 17.60 -6.32
CA VAL A 395 -10.35 16.89 -7.51
C VAL A 395 -9.10 17.60 -8.01
N GLU A 396 -7.99 16.88 -8.14
CA GLU A 396 -6.74 17.41 -8.71
C GLU A 396 -6.61 17.10 -10.20
N ASN A 397 -7.16 15.97 -10.63
CA ASN A 397 -7.28 15.59 -12.03
C ASN A 397 -8.38 14.53 -12.22
N GLU A 398 -8.92 14.49 -13.43
CA GLU A 398 -10.02 13.61 -13.78
C GLU A 398 -9.88 13.05 -15.20
N SER A 399 -10.35 11.83 -15.40
CA SER A 399 -10.59 11.23 -16.70
C SER A 399 -11.90 10.45 -16.69
N ILE A 400 -12.34 9.98 -17.85
CA ILE A 400 -13.58 9.19 -18.01
C ILE A 400 -13.59 7.94 -17.10
N THR A 401 -12.42 7.41 -16.77
CA THR A 401 -12.28 6.18 -15.99
C THR A 401 -12.09 6.40 -14.50
N GLY A 402 -11.81 7.63 -14.05
CA GLY A 402 -11.54 7.90 -12.65
C GLY A 402 -10.87 9.25 -12.40
N ALA A 403 -10.71 9.58 -11.12
CA ALA A 403 -10.18 10.86 -10.68
C ALA A 403 -9.12 10.68 -9.58
N GLN A 404 -8.36 11.75 -9.35
CA GLN A 404 -7.45 11.87 -8.23
C GLN A 404 -7.95 12.97 -7.30
N LEU A 405 -8.05 12.64 -6.03
CA LEU A 405 -8.69 13.46 -5.01
C LEU A 405 -7.74 13.69 -3.85
N ILE A 406 -7.84 14.86 -3.22
CA ILE A 406 -7.20 15.18 -1.95
C ILE A 406 -8.25 15.62 -0.94
N ARG A 407 -8.18 15.07 0.28
CA ARG A 407 -9.09 15.45 1.36
C ARG A 407 -8.66 16.77 1.95
N GLU A 408 -9.60 17.69 2.07
CA GLU A 408 -9.32 19.03 2.61
C GLU A 408 -9.02 18.96 4.11
N ASN A 409 -9.83 18.20 4.85
CA ASN A 409 -9.74 18.02 6.28
C ASN A 409 -8.85 16.81 6.66
N LEU A 410 -8.15 16.91 7.79
CA LEU A 410 -7.37 15.80 8.35
C LEU A 410 -8.28 14.76 9.03
N ILE A 411 -9.46 15.18 9.48
CA ILE A 411 -10.46 14.32 10.12
C ILE A 411 -11.48 13.88 9.08
N GLY A 412 -11.81 12.59 9.06
CA GLY A 412 -12.79 11.98 8.17
C GLY A 412 -12.74 10.47 8.24
N GLU A 413 -13.44 9.82 7.34
CA GLU A 413 -13.49 8.37 7.18
C GLU A 413 -12.09 7.83 6.88
N ARG A 414 -11.83 6.63 7.38
CA ARG A 414 -10.61 5.88 7.07
C ARG A 414 -10.88 5.02 5.84
N ILE A 415 -10.02 5.13 4.84
CA ILE A 415 -10.25 4.61 3.50
C ILE A 415 -9.44 3.33 3.26
N CYS A 416 -10.13 2.28 2.84
CA CYS A 416 -9.54 1.04 2.38
C CYS A 416 -9.24 1.09 0.88
N PHE A 417 -8.36 0.20 0.42
CA PHE A 417 -8.22 -0.12 -1.00
C PHE A 417 -9.48 -0.86 -1.50
N ASN A 418 -9.92 -0.55 -2.72
CA ASN A 418 -11.10 -1.11 -3.37
C ASN A 418 -12.40 -0.99 -2.56
N GLN A 419 -12.59 0.15 -1.91
CA GLN A 419 -13.77 0.52 -1.14
C GLN A 419 -14.80 1.23 -2.01
N LEU A 420 -16.08 0.88 -1.83
CA LEU A 420 -17.18 1.56 -2.50
C LEU A 420 -17.34 2.98 -1.96
N ILE A 421 -17.46 3.93 -2.87
CA ILE A 421 -17.76 5.32 -2.55
C ILE A 421 -18.84 5.84 -3.50
N ALA A 422 -19.53 6.89 -3.08
CA ALA A 422 -20.25 7.76 -3.99
C ALA A 422 -19.63 9.15 -3.99
N ILE A 423 -19.56 9.74 -5.18
CA ILE A 423 -18.98 11.05 -5.43
C ILE A 423 -19.95 11.89 -6.24
N ARG A 424 -20.05 13.16 -5.88
CA ARG A 424 -20.72 14.20 -6.66
C ARG A 424 -19.74 15.36 -6.82
N SER A 425 -19.28 15.58 -8.05
CA SER A 425 -18.40 16.70 -8.37
C SER A 425 -19.20 18.01 -8.46
N ASP A 426 -18.51 19.13 -8.29
CA ASP A 426 -19.13 20.44 -8.48
C ASP A 426 -19.68 20.60 -9.91
N GLY A 427 -20.96 20.97 -10.00
CA GLY A 427 -21.75 21.03 -11.23
C GLY A 427 -22.59 19.79 -11.54
N ASP A 428 -22.35 18.64 -10.88
CA ASP A 428 -23.18 17.44 -11.07
C ASP A 428 -24.40 17.44 -10.13
N GLU A 429 -25.58 17.12 -10.67
CA GLU A 429 -26.79 16.99 -9.85
C GLU A 429 -26.81 15.66 -9.07
N ASN A 430 -26.33 14.58 -9.68
CA ASN A 430 -26.46 13.22 -9.20
C ASN A 430 -25.11 12.66 -8.73
N PHE A 431 -25.17 11.75 -7.74
CA PHE A 431 -24.00 10.97 -7.35
C PHE A 431 -23.65 9.92 -8.40
N SER A 432 -22.36 9.67 -8.58
CA SER A 432 -21.83 8.52 -9.30
C SER A 432 -21.17 7.56 -8.31
N LEU A 433 -21.21 6.25 -8.59
CA LEU A 433 -20.47 5.27 -7.80
C LEU A 433 -19.03 5.15 -8.31
N ALA A 434 -18.11 4.95 -7.38
CA ALA A 434 -16.72 4.67 -7.68
C ALA A 434 -16.15 3.69 -6.66
N ALA A 435 -14.98 3.13 -6.99
CA ALA A 435 -14.18 2.34 -6.07
C ALA A 435 -12.81 3.01 -5.88
N THR A 436 -12.27 2.96 -4.65
CA THR A 436 -10.93 3.48 -4.38
C THR A 436 -9.88 2.61 -5.06
N ALA A 437 -9.04 3.22 -5.90
CA ALA A 437 -8.00 2.54 -6.67
C ALA A 437 -6.64 2.56 -5.94
N TRP A 438 -6.39 3.57 -5.11
CA TRP A 438 -5.21 3.66 -4.25
C TRP A 438 -5.42 4.78 -3.24
N VAL A 439 -4.72 4.71 -2.11
CA VAL A 439 -4.77 5.72 -1.06
C VAL A 439 -3.35 5.95 -0.53
N ASN A 440 -2.99 7.20 -0.25
CA ASN A 440 -1.79 7.52 0.49
C ASN A 440 -1.95 8.74 1.41
N VAL A 441 -1.15 8.77 2.46
CA VAL A 441 -1.07 9.92 3.38
C VAL A 441 0.14 10.76 2.97
N LEU A 442 -0.08 12.05 2.72
CA LEU A 442 0.96 13.02 2.39
C LEU A 442 1.74 13.43 3.65
N LEU A 443 2.90 14.10 3.47
CA LEU A 443 3.73 14.57 4.58
C LEU A 443 3.01 15.53 5.54
N ASN A 444 2.06 16.31 5.03
CA ASN A 444 1.23 17.21 5.82
C ASN A 444 0.03 16.49 6.49
N GLY A 445 -0.04 15.15 6.43
CA GLY A 445 -1.11 14.34 6.98
C GLY A 445 -2.38 14.27 6.14
N LYS A 446 -2.48 15.02 5.03
CA LYS A 446 -3.65 14.96 4.15
C LYS A 446 -3.73 13.62 3.44
N LEU A 447 -4.96 13.14 3.28
CA LEU A 447 -5.24 11.92 2.54
C LEU A 447 -5.38 12.25 1.05
N ARG A 448 -4.68 11.52 0.20
CA ARG A 448 -4.82 11.62 -1.26
C ARG A 448 -5.16 10.24 -1.80
N MET A 449 -6.09 10.17 -2.74
CA MET A 449 -6.55 8.90 -3.29
C MET A 449 -6.82 8.99 -4.78
N GLY A 450 -6.71 7.85 -5.45
CA GLY A 450 -7.25 7.66 -6.79
C GLY A 450 -8.54 6.88 -6.68
N ILE A 451 -9.53 7.25 -7.48
CA ILE A 451 -10.80 6.53 -7.60
C ILE A 451 -10.96 6.04 -9.03
N ARG A 452 -11.73 4.97 -9.20
CA ARG A 452 -12.18 4.45 -10.49
C ARG A 452 -13.69 4.47 -10.52
N TYR A 453 -14.26 5.17 -11.49
CA TYR A 453 -15.70 5.24 -11.66
C TYR A 453 -16.27 3.86 -11.99
N LEU A 454 -17.45 3.56 -11.44
CA LEU A 454 -18.26 2.41 -11.80
C LEU A 454 -19.29 2.88 -12.83
N PRO A 455 -19.15 2.54 -14.13
CA PRO A 455 -20.00 3.10 -15.16
C PRO A 455 -21.46 2.67 -15.02
N GLY A 456 -22.37 3.63 -15.24
CA GLY A 456 -23.81 3.47 -15.19
C GLY A 456 -24.44 4.52 -14.28
N ALA A 457 -25.62 5.03 -14.65
CA ALA A 457 -26.42 5.84 -13.73
C ALA A 457 -26.80 4.97 -12.53
N VAL A 458 -26.68 5.53 -11.32
CA VAL A 458 -26.91 4.78 -10.08
C VAL A 458 -28.32 5.00 -9.56
N GLN A 459 -28.96 3.90 -9.17
CA GLN A 459 -30.21 3.90 -8.43
C GLN A 459 -30.06 3.05 -7.17
N GLY A 460 -30.39 3.59 -6.00
CA GLY A 460 -30.50 2.79 -4.78
C GLY A 460 -31.75 1.91 -4.83
N ILE A 461 -31.57 0.61 -4.62
CA ILE A 461 -32.62 -0.42 -4.68
C ILE A 461 -32.63 -1.25 -3.39
N SER A 462 -33.73 -1.95 -3.15
CA SER A 462 -33.81 -2.95 -2.07
C SER A 462 -33.77 -4.34 -2.66
N ILE A 463 -32.95 -5.23 -2.09
CA ILE A 463 -32.85 -6.62 -2.54
C ILE A 463 -33.08 -7.60 -1.38
N ARG A 464 -33.68 -8.76 -1.67
CA ARG A 464 -33.71 -9.90 -0.74
C ARG A 464 -33.59 -11.22 -1.49
N THR A 465 -33.19 -12.27 -0.81
CA THR A 465 -33.15 -13.62 -1.40
C THR A 465 -34.54 -14.23 -1.41
N LEU A 466 -34.92 -14.85 -2.52
CA LEU A 466 -36.11 -15.69 -2.60
C LEU A 466 -35.71 -17.06 -2.04
N VAL A 467 -36.15 -17.40 -0.81
CA VAL A 467 -35.90 -18.72 -0.21
C VAL A 467 -37.13 -19.59 -0.45
N GLU A 468 -36.93 -20.78 -1.01
CA GLU A 468 -38.03 -21.67 -1.39
C GLU A 468 -38.61 -22.51 -0.23
N ASN A 469 -37.95 -22.65 0.94
CA ASN A 469 -38.33 -23.73 1.88
C ASN A 469 -38.23 -23.49 3.40
N THR A 470 -38.14 -22.25 3.89
CA THR A 470 -38.30 -21.99 5.34
C THR A 470 -39.17 -20.76 5.53
N GLY A 471 -40.25 -20.86 6.31
CA GLY A 471 -41.28 -19.81 6.51
C GLY A 471 -40.80 -18.51 7.17
N SER A 472 -39.53 -18.15 7.05
CA SER A 472 -38.94 -16.89 7.49
C SER A 472 -38.68 -15.99 6.28
N THR A 473 -39.29 -14.81 6.27
CA THR A 473 -39.02 -13.79 5.24
C THR A 473 -37.63 -13.20 5.46
N THR A 474 -36.79 -13.25 4.42
CA THR A 474 -35.46 -12.62 4.49
C THR A 474 -35.61 -11.09 4.44
N LYS A 475 -34.84 -10.40 5.30
CA LYS A 475 -34.85 -8.93 5.37
C LYS A 475 -34.32 -8.35 4.07
N PHE A 476 -34.89 -7.23 3.63
CA PHE A 476 -34.33 -6.46 2.53
C PHE A 476 -33.01 -5.82 2.95
N LEU A 477 -32.08 -5.75 2.01
CA LEU A 477 -30.80 -5.06 2.13
C LEU A 477 -30.73 -3.92 1.10
N PRO A 478 -30.05 -2.81 1.43
CA PRO A 478 -29.73 -1.78 0.44
C PRO A 478 -28.72 -2.33 -0.57
N ALA A 479 -28.94 -2.00 -1.84
CA ALA A 479 -28.05 -2.29 -2.95
C ALA A 479 -28.17 -1.19 -4.01
N PHE A 480 -27.38 -1.27 -5.07
CA PHE A 480 -27.43 -0.30 -6.16
C PHE A 480 -27.57 -0.99 -7.51
N LEU A 481 -28.44 -0.45 -8.35
CA LEU A 481 -28.51 -0.76 -9.77
C LEU A 481 -27.66 0.26 -10.54
N LEU A 482 -26.78 -0.25 -11.38
CA LEU A 482 -26.04 0.54 -12.37
C LEU A 482 -26.63 0.25 -13.75
N ASP A 483 -27.10 1.29 -14.42
CA ASP A 483 -27.70 1.19 -15.75
C ASP A 483 -26.68 0.80 -16.84
N THR A 484 -27.22 0.33 -17.96
CA THR A 484 -26.42 0.04 -19.16
C THR A 484 -25.80 1.31 -19.72
N VAL A 485 -24.53 1.24 -20.14
CA VAL A 485 -23.82 2.32 -20.83
C VAL A 485 -23.59 1.87 -22.27
N GLN A 486 -24.55 2.19 -23.15
CA GLN A 486 -24.58 1.71 -24.54
C GLN A 486 -23.31 2.09 -25.31
N ASN A 487 -22.84 3.33 -25.17
CA ASN A 487 -21.65 3.82 -25.88
C ASN A 487 -20.36 3.08 -25.53
N LEU A 488 -20.31 2.40 -24.38
CA LEU A 488 -19.15 1.65 -23.91
C LEU A 488 -19.37 0.13 -23.94
N ASN A 489 -20.52 -0.34 -24.45
CA ASN A 489 -20.94 -1.75 -24.42
C ASN A 489 -20.88 -2.36 -23.00
N ILE A 490 -21.23 -1.58 -21.97
CA ILE A 490 -21.24 -2.04 -20.58
C ILE A 490 -22.69 -2.37 -20.19
N PRO A 491 -23.01 -3.65 -19.88
CA PRO A 491 -24.36 -4.03 -19.50
C PRO A 491 -24.73 -3.54 -18.08
N ALA A 492 -26.03 -3.50 -17.79
CA ALA A 492 -26.52 -3.21 -16.45
C ALA A 492 -25.98 -4.22 -15.42
N SER A 493 -25.76 -3.76 -14.19
CA SER A 493 -25.17 -4.58 -13.12
C SER A 493 -25.65 -4.14 -11.74
N LEU A 494 -25.51 -5.02 -10.76
CA LEU A 494 -25.85 -4.72 -9.37
C LEU A 494 -24.58 -4.55 -8.55
N ILE A 495 -24.59 -3.58 -7.64
CA ILE A 495 -23.63 -3.47 -6.53
C ILE A 495 -24.34 -3.98 -5.27
N ILE A 496 -23.82 -5.06 -4.72
CA ILE A 496 -24.40 -5.74 -3.56
C ILE A 496 -23.39 -5.82 -2.41
N PRO A 497 -23.84 -6.03 -1.16
CA PRO A 497 -22.93 -6.25 -0.03
C PRO A 497 -21.98 -7.42 -0.29
N ARG A 498 -20.73 -7.28 0.16
CA ARG A 498 -19.73 -8.34 0.04
C ARG A 498 -20.20 -9.64 0.70
N ASN A 499 -19.79 -10.78 0.13
CA ASN A 499 -20.15 -12.14 0.57
C ASN A 499 -21.64 -12.50 0.44
N TRP A 500 -22.45 -11.66 -0.24
CA TRP A 500 -23.85 -11.96 -0.53
C TRP A 500 -24.06 -12.60 -1.90
N PHE A 501 -23.09 -12.53 -2.80
CA PHE A 501 -23.18 -13.13 -4.13
C PHE A 501 -23.12 -14.67 -4.05
N GLN A 502 -24.05 -15.33 -4.73
CA GLN A 502 -23.93 -16.72 -5.15
C GLN A 502 -24.41 -16.84 -6.61
N PRO A 503 -23.71 -17.58 -7.48
CA PRO A 503 -24.18 -17.84 -8.83
C PRO A 503 -25.57 -18.45 -8.83
N ASN A 504 -26.43 -18.03 -9.77
CA ASN A 504 -27.80 -18.53 -9.95
C ASN A 504 -28.78 -18.25 -8.80
N ARG A 505 -28.40 -17.47 -7.79
CA ARG A 505 -29.29 -17.06 -6.72
C ARG A 505 -30.42 -16.19 -7.26
N GLU A 506 -31.65 -16.56 -6.93
CA GLU A 506 -32.86 -15.79 -7.26
C GLU A 506 -33.16 -14.77 -6.15
N ILE A 507 -33.47 -13.55 -6.58
CA ILE A 507 -33.63 -12.40 -5.70
C ILE A 507 -34.86 -11.60 -6.11
N GLU A 508 -35.48 -10.96 -5.12
CA GLU A 508 -36.48 -9.91 -5.37
C GLU A 508 -35.78 -8.56 -5.29
N ILE A 509 -36.04 -7.71 -6.28
CA ILE A 509 -35.56 -6.34 -6.39
C ILE A 509 -36.76 -5.40 -6.26
N ILE A 510 -36.63 -4.39 -5.40
CA ILE A 510 -37.57 -3.26 -5.32
C ILE A 510 -36.85 -2.01 -5.78
N LEU A 511 -37.34 -1.42 -6.87
CA LEU A 511 -36.84 -0.18 -7.44
C LEU A 511 -37.33 1.04 -6.64
N LYS A 512 -36.71 2.20 -6.86
CA LYS A 512 -37.05 3.46 -6.15
C LYS A 512 -38.53 3.86 -6.31
N ASN A 513 -39.15 3.53 -7.44
CA ASN A 513 -40.57 3.80 -7.73
C ASN A 513 -41.53 2.78 -7.08
N GLY A 514 -41.02 1.78 -6.34
CA GLY A 514 -41.80 0.73 -5.70
C GLY A 514 -42.10 -0.48 -6.59
N THR A 515 -41.69 -0.48 -7.86
CA THR A 515 -41.82 -1.63 -8.76
C THR A 515 -41.00 -2.81 -8.22
N ARG A 516 -41.63 -3.98 -8.18
CA ARG A 516 -41.01 -5.24 -7.76
C ARG A 516 -40.67 -6.05 -8.98
N GLN A 517 -39.46 -6.60 -9.01
CA GLN A 517 -38.96 -7.46 -10.07
C GLN A 517 -38.27 -8.67 -9.45
N GLN A 518 -38.28 -9.79 -10.16
CA GLN A 518 -37.46 -10.94 -9.81
C GLN A 518 -36.24 -10.96 -10.73
N ALA A 519 -35.10 -11.39 -10.19
CA ALA A 519 -33.87 -11.49 -10.93
C ALA A 519 -33.04 -12.67 -10.47
N LYS A 520 -32.19 -13.15 -11.37
CA LYS A 520 -31.22 -14.20 -11.12
C LYS A 520 -29.80 -13.65 -11.25
N LEU A 521 -28.98 -13.85 -10.21
CA LEU A 521 -27.58 -13.44 -10.20
C LEU A 521 -26.75 -14.33 -11.15
N GLY A 522 -25.89 -13.72 -11.95
CA GLY A 522 -25.04 -14.40 -12.93
C GLY A 522 -23.65 -14.68 -12.38
N PHE A 523 -22.67 -13.84 -12.73
CA PHE A 523 -21.28 -13.95 -12.31
C PHE A 523 -20.79 -12.67 -11.61
N SER A 524 -19.74 -12.83 -10.80
CA SER A 524 -19.03 -11.72 -10.18
C SER A 524 -18.16 -11.02 -11.22
N VAL A 525 -18.42 -9.74 -11.46
CA VAL A 525 -17.64 -8.88 -12.36
C VAL A 525 -16.41 -8.35 -11.63
N GLU A 526 -16.62 -7.90 -10.39
CA GLU A 526 -15.59 -7.24 -9.59
C GLU A 526 -15.88 -7.39 -8.09
N ARG A 527 -14.83 -7.48 -7.26
CA ARG A 527 -14.93 -7.60 -5.81
C ARG A 527 -14.15 -6.49 -5.11
N GLY A 528 -14.86 -5.67 -4.35
CA GLY A 528 -14.29 -4.69 -3.43
C GLY A 528 -14.11 -5.23 -2.00
N VAL A 529 -13.65 -4.35 -1.11
CA VAL A 529 -13.51 -4.64 0.32
C VAL A 529 -14.87 -4.75 1.02
N ASP A 530 -15.86 -4.01 0.55
CA ASP A 530 -17.21 -3.89 1.13
C ASP A 530 -18.35 -4.11 0.11
N PHE A 531 -18.04 -4.27 -1.17
CA PHE A 531 -19.02 -4.50 -2.24
C PHE A 531 -18.64 -5.63 -3.20
N GLU A 532 -19.62 -6.12 -3.95
CA GLU A 532 -19.40 -6.97 -5.12
C GLU A 532 -20.27 -6.47 -6.28
N ARG A 533 -19.66 -6.28 -7.46
CA ARG A 533 -20.36 -5.94 -8.69
C ARG A 533 -20.72 -7.22 -9.42
N VAL A 534 -22.00 -7.43 -9.68
CA VAL A 534 -22.52 -8.69 -10.24
C VAL A 534 -23.39 -8.46 -11.46
N SER A 535 -23.30 -9.39 -12.41
CA SER A 535 -24.26 -9.46 -13.51
C SER A 535 -25.57 -10.08 -13.00
N PHE A 536 -26.68 -9.75 -13.66
CA PHE A 536 -27.98 -10.35 -13.35
C PHE A 536 -28.83 -10.49 -14.62
N LYS A 537 -29.89 -11.29 -14.52
CA LYS A 537 -30.96 -11.40 -15.53
C LYS A 537 -32.30 -11.23 -14.84
N LEU A 538 -33.18 -10.40 -15.39
CA LEU A 538 -34.56 -10.30 -14.93
C LEU A 538 -35.30 -11.60 -15.28
N LEU A 539 -36.23 -12.01 -14.41
CA LEU A 539 -37.08 -13.19 -14.55
C LEU A 539 -38.49 -12.83 -15.01
#